data_AF-A0A953R976-F1
#
_entry.id   AF-A0A953R976-F1
#
_cell.length_a   1.000
_cell.length_b   1.000
_cell.length_c   1.000
_cell.angle_alpha   90.00
_cell.angle_beta   90.00
_cell.angle_gamma   90.00
#
_symmetry.space_group_name_H-M   'P 1'
#
loop_
_entity.id
_entity.type
_entity.pdbx_description
1 polymer ?
#
loop_
_entity_poly.entity_id
_entity_poly.type
_entity_poly.pdbx_seq_one_letter_code
_entity_poly.pdbx_strand_id
1 'polypeptide(L)' 'MRGDSGGQSKDGPGFDPSALQQGNGLENLQDRLAALYDGDARLQMSRREDGMVVSVAVPQKKVLV' A
#
# COMPACT_ATOMS: atom_id res chain seq x y z
N MET A 1 5.57 -20.23 35.29
CA MET A 1 4.41 -19.73 34.50
C MET A 1 4.93 -19.25 33.15
N ARG A 2 4.74 -20.04 32.08
CA ARG A 2 4.76 -19.57 30.67
C ARG A 2 3.43 -18.81 30.49
N GLY A 3 3.39 -17.58 30.01
CA GLY A 3 3.87 -17.14 28.70
C GLY A 3 2.64 -17.01 27.82
N ASP A 4 2.07 -15.80 27.72
CA ASP A 4 1.22 -15.43 26.59
C ASP A 4 1.45 -13.94 26.30
N SER A 5 2.43 -13.69 25.44
CA SER A 5 2.62 -12.40 24.80
C SER A 5 1.64 -12.37 23.63
N GLY A 6 0.36 -12.11 23.92
CA GLY A 6 -0.68 -11.95 22.91
C GLY A 6 -0.33 -10.79 21.97
N GLY A 7 0.38 -11.10 20.88
CA GLY A 7 0.61 -10.19 19.79
C GLY A 7 -0.72 -9.92 19.12
N GLN A 8 -1.34 -8.78 19.41
CA GLN A 8 -2.47 -8.30 18.61
C GLN A 8 -1.95 -8.08 17.19
N SER A 9 -2.34 -8.97 16.27
CA SER A 9 -2.16 -8.69 14.85
C SER A 9 -2.89 -7.39 14.55
N LYS A 10 -2.15 -6.42 14.03
CA LYS A 10 -2.67 -5.12 13.57
C LYS A 10 -3.45 -5.26 12.26
N ASP A 11 -3.47 -6.47 11.70
CA ASP A 11 -4.09 -6.77 10.43
C ASP A 11 -5.59 -6.99 10.69
N GLY A 12 -6.31 -5.87 10.79
CA GLY A 12 -7.78 -5.88 10.69
C GLY A 12 -8.22 -6.46 9.34
N PRO A 13 -9.54 -6.62 9.09
CA PRO A 13 -10.10 -7.35 7.93
C PRO A 13 -9.77 -6.78 6.53
N GLY A 14 -8.85 -5.81 6.45
CA GLY A 14 -8.53 -5.04 5.26
C GLY A 14 -9.58 -3.96 5.00
N PHE A 15 -9.27 -3.12 4.03
CA PHE A 15 -10.18 -2.09 3.54
C PHE A 15 -11.00 -2.65 2.36
N ASP A 16 -12.26 -2.22 2.22
CA ASP A 16 -13.08 -2.52 1.02
C ASP A 16 -12.73 -1.56 -0.11
N PRO A 17 -12.15 -2.01 -1.23
CA PRO A 17 -11.80 -1.13 -2.34
C PRO A 17 -12.98 -0.31 -2.87
N SER A 18 -14.22 -0.82 -2.74
CA SER A 18 -15.44 -0.10 -3.12
C SER A 18 -15.83 1.02 -2.14
N ALA A 19 -15.29 0.99 -0.91
CA ALA A 19 -15.43 2.05 0.06
C ALA A 19 -14.40 3.18 -0.13
N LEU A 20 -13.49 3.08 -1.12
CA LEU A 20 -12.58 4.17 -1.50
C LEU A 20 -13.40 5.27 -2.17
N GLN A 21 -14.09 6.08 -1.37
CA GLN A 21 -14.58 7.35 -1.86
C GLN A 21 -13.40 8.21 -2.32
N GLN A 22 -13.63 8.97 -3.38
CA GLN A 22 -12.69 9.94 -3.93
C GLN A 22 -12.22 10.90 -2.81
N GLY A 23 -10.92 11.17 -2.69
CA GLY A 23 -10.33 12.04 -1.65
C GLY A 23 -9.58 11.34 -0.50
N ASN A 24 -9.20 10.07 -0.63
CA ASN A 24 -8.46 9.34 0.41
C ASN A 24 -6.93 9.48 0.28
N GLY A 25 -6.19 9.16 1.35
CA GLY A 25 -4.71 9.21 1.39
C GLY A 25 -3.99 8.38 0.31
N LEU A 26 -4.67 7.41 -0.30
CA LEU A 26 -4.13 6.62 -1.42
C LEU A 26 -4.13 7.40 -2.76
N GLU A 27 -5.07 8.31 -2.97
CA GLU A 27 -5.09 9.19 -4.15
C GLU A 27 -3.91 10.18 -4.09
N ASN A 28 -3.70 10.78 -2.91
CA ASN A 28 -2.53 11.62 -2.67
C ASN A 28 -1.21 10.85 -2.89
N LEU A 29 -1.15 9.60 -2.44
CA LEU A 29 0.01 8.74 -2.69
C LEU A 29 0.19 8.47 -4.20
N GLN A 30 -0.88 8.21 -4.93
CA GLN A 30 -0.84 8.01 -6.38
C GLN A 30 -0.37 9.27 -7.12
N ASP A 31 -0.89 10.45 -6.76
CA ASP A 31 -0.48 11.73 -7.35
C ASP A 31 1.00 12.02 -7.08
N ARG A 32 1.48 11.76 -5.86
CA ARG A 32 2.90 11.91 -5.52
C ARG A 32 3.78 10.94 -6.30
N LEU A 33 3.35 9.69 -6.46
CA LEU A 33 4.08 8.71 -7.26
C LEU A 33 4.14 9.13 -8.72
N ALA A 34 3.04 9.66 -9.27
CA ALA A 34 3.01 10.21 -10.63
C ALA A 34 4.00 11.38 -10.78
N ALA A 35 4.01 12.31 -9.82
CA ALA A 35 4.91 13.47 -9.85
C ALA A 35 6.41 13.10 -9.69
N LEU A 36 6.72 12.06 -8.93
CA LEU A 36 8.10 11.65 -8.66
C LEU A 36 8.73 10.77 -9.76
N TYR A 37 7.89 10.06 -10.51
CA TYR A 37 8.32 9.07 -11.49
C TYR A 37 7.71 9.31 -12.88
N ASP A 38 7.29 10.54 -13.16
CA ASP A 38 6.71 10.96 -14.45
C ASP A 38 5.56 10.04 -14.93
N GLY A 39 4.78 9.50 -13.98
CA GLY A 39 3.69 8.58 -14.25
C GLY A 39 4.08 7.11 -14.46
N ASP A 40 5.36 6.76 -14.42
CA ASP A 40 5.84 5.37 -14.61
C ASP A 40 5.67 4.48 -13.36
N ALA A 41 5.44 5.09 -12.20
CA ALA A 41 5.14 4.37 -10.98
C ALA A 41 3.68 3.87 -10.96
N ARG A 42 3.47 2.65 -10.44
CA ARG A 42 2.15 2.02 -10.34
C ARG A 42 1.85 1.63 -8.89
N LEU A 43 0.67 2.03 -8.43
CA LEU A 43 0.07 1.56 -7.18
C LEU A 43 -0.86 0.38 -7.50
N GLN A 44 -0.68 -0.75 -6.81
CA GLN A 44 -1.54 -1.92 -6.94
C GLN A 44 -2.12 -2.30 -5.60
N MET A 45 -3.34 -2.80 -5.63
CA MET A 45 -4.08 -3.14 -4.44
C MET A 45 -4.66 -4.55 -4.57
N SER A 46 -4.38 -5.42 -3.59
CA SER A 46 -4.94 -6.77 -3.57
C SER A 46 -5.41 -7.15 -2.18
N ARG A 47 -6.66 -7.63 -2.08
CA ARG A 47 -7.19 -8.23 -0.86
C ARG A 47 -6.63 -9.63 -0.68
N ARG A 48 -6.23 -9.96 0.55
CA ARG A 48 -5.78 -11.29 1.01
C ARG A 48 -6.68 -11.74 2.16
N GLU A 49 -6.60 -13.02 2.52
CA GLU A 49 -7.44 -13.61 3.57
C GLU A 49 -7.30 -12.90 4.93
N ASP A 50 -6.13 -12.32 5.18
CA ASP A 50 -5.73 -11.62 6.41
C ASP A 50 -5.74 -10.09 6.30
N GLY A 51 -6.10 -9.52 5.15
CA GLY A 51 -6.18 -8.06 5.03
C GLY A 51 -5.98 -7.52 3.62
N MET A 52 -5.38 -6.34 3.54
CA MET A 52 -5.23 -5.57 2.31
C MET A 52 -3.76 -5.28 2.04
N VAL A 53 -3.24 -5.76 0.91
CA VAL A 53 -1.85 -5.56 0.48
C VAL A 53 -1.80 -4.44 -0.55
N VAL A 54 -1.19 -3.32 -0.17
CA VAL A 54 -0.86 -2.22 -1.08
C VAL A 54 0.58 -2.41 -1.56
N SER A 55 0.77 -2.52 -2.88
CA SER A 55 2.08 -2.67 -3.51
C SER A 55 2.40 -1.48 -4.39
N VAL A 56 3.65 -1.03 -4.36
CA VAL A 56 4.14 0.07 -5.20
C VAL A 56 5.24 -0.48 -6.11
N ALA A 57 5.08 -0.31 -7.42
CA ALA A 57 6.12 -0.58 -8.40
C ALA A 57 6.67 0.75 -8.91
N VAL A 58 7.97 0.98 -8.75
CA VAL A 58 8.67 2.18 -9.24
C VAL A 58 9.75 1.79 -10.25
N PRO A 59 10.01 2.63 -11.27
CA PRO A 59 11.12 2.40 -12.19
C PRO A 59 12.46 2.44 -11.42
N GLN A 60 13.36 1.52 -11.74
CA GLN A 60 14.71 1.54 -11.20
C GLN A 60 15.46 2.73 -11.79
N LYS A 61 15.95 3.67 -10.95
CA LYS A 61 16.89 4.67 -11.43
C LYS A 61 18.12 3.95 -11.98
N LYS A 62 18.48 4.20 -13.24
CA LYS A 62 19.87 3.98 -13.67
C LYS A 62 20.73 4.98 -12.89
N VAL A 63 21.50 4.49 -11.93
CA VAL A 63 22.63 5.27 -11.41
C VAL A 63 23.58 5.42 -12.59
N LEU A 64 23.69 6.64 -13.12
CA LEU A 64 24.75 6.96 -14.07
C LEU A 64 26.06 6.89 -13.26
N VAL A 65 26.86 5.84 -13.49
CA VAL A 65 28.25 5.74 -13.07
C VAL A 65 29.15 6.32 -14.14
#